data_AF-A0AAX3BDU3-F1
#
_entry.id   AF-A0AAX3BDU3-F1
#
_cell.length_a   1.000
_cell.length_b   1.000
_cell.length_c   1.000
_cell.angle_alpha   90.00
_cell.angle_beta   90.00
_cell.angle_gamma   90.00
#
_symmetry.space_group_name_H-M   'P 1'
#
loop_
_entity.id
_entity.type
_entity.pdbx_description
1 polymer ?
#
loop_
_entity_poly.entity_id
_entity_poly.type
_entity_poly.pdbx_seq_one_letter_code
_entity_poly.pdbx_strand_id
1 'polypeptide(L)'
;MKRLFLIHGPNEVLRRQYEKEYVEKYASLEKTIVYTSEKEPSDFVSNASSDFIFGGGEFFVLKNWDELKEHALHEWEKALLSILSMESPHLFLLSAEKVSKKFLSMVDPYAEIRECKPLYGRDIIAFIRQQFQNHQIKAEEEVYEFLLDLSNQSLEEIDRMLHILIPAVDKKSSLTLRFCEELLAPSTNYSIFDLIFFTHTCLARFGVVRSHDLSHLPSPLELQNKREHTP
;
A
#
# COMPACT_ATOMS: atom_id res chain seq x y z
N MET A 1 23.60 -2.81 14.49
CA MET A 1 22.19 -2.41 14.66
C MET A 1 21.68 -1.91 13.33
N LYS A 2 20.47 -2.28 12.90
CA LYS A 2 19.87 -1.72 11.68
C LYS A 2 19.46 -0.27 11.96
N ARG A 3 19.78 0.65 11.04
CA ARG A 3 19.56 2.10 11.18
C ARG A 3 18.65 2.67 10.11
N LEU A 4 18.51 1.99 8.99
CA LEU A 4 17.53 2.33 7.95
C LEU A 4 16.33 1.38 8.04
N PHE A 5 15.13 1.92 8.09
CA PHE A 5 13.89 1.20 7.83
C PHE A 5 13.48 1.53 6.41
N LEU A 6 13.62 0.57 5.51
CA LEU A 6 13.29 0.73 4.10
C LEU A 6 11.98 0.01 3.81
N ILE A 7 10.94 0.77 3.54
CA ILE A 7 9.65 0.26 3.09
C ILE A 7 9.59 0.49 1.58
N HIS A 8 9.43 -0.57 0.80
CA HIS A 8 9.31 -0.41 -0.64
C HIS A 8 8.25 -1.27 -1.31
N GLY A 9 7.71 -0.83 -2.44
CA GLY A 9 6.78 -1.60 -3.26
C GLY A 9 5.54 -0.82 -3.70
N PRO A 10 4.78 -1.36 -4.67
CA PRO A 10 3.69 -0.64 -5.32
C PRO A 10 2.47 -0.42 -4.42
N ASN A 11 2.33 -1.16 -3.32
CA ASN A 11 1.14 -1.11 -2.49
C ASN A 11 1.22 0.06 -1.48
N GLU A 12 0.55 1.17 -1.81
CA GLU A 12 0.60 2.39 -1.01
C GLU A 12 -0.04 2.24 0.38
N VAL A 13 -1.14 1.49 0.50
CA VAL A 13 -1.83 1.27 1.78
C VAL A 13 -0.89 0.63 2.80
N LEU A 14 -0.22 -0.46 2.39
CA LEU A 14 0.76 -1.13 3.25
C LEU A 14 1.94 -0.21 3.59
N ARG A 15 2.45 0.55 2.60
CA ARG A 15 3.54 1.49 2.84
C ARG A 15 3.18 2.52 3.91
N ARG A 16 2.00 3.14 3.80
CA ARG A 16 1.49 4.12 4.77
C ARG A 16 1.29 3.50 6.15
N GLN A 17 0.78 2.27 6.23
CA GLN A 17 0.57 1.59 7.50
C GLN A 17 1.90 1.31 8.22
N TYR A 18 2.89 0.75 7.53
CA TYR A 18 4.21 0.49 8.13
C TYR A 18 4.92 1.79 8.49
N GLU A 19 4.82 2.83 7.66
CA GLU A 19 5.37 4.15 7.97
C GLU A 19 4.78 4.67 9.29
N LYS A 20 3.45 4.61 9.44
CA LYS A 20 2.77 5.02 10.67
C LYS A 20 3.24 4.19 11.87
N GLU A 21 3.35 2.87 11.73
CA GLU A 21 3.86 1.98 12.79
C GLU A 21 5.27 2.38 13.25
N TYR A 22 6.20 2.61 12.33
CA TYR A 22 7.56 3.03 12.70
C TYR A 22 7.60 4.42 13.32
N VAL A 23 6.83 5.37 12.76
CA VAL A 23 6.73 6.74 13.30
C VAL A 23 6.18 6.71 14.73
N GLU A 24 5.10 5.98 15.00
CA GLU A 24 4.53 5.85 16.35
C GLU A 24 5.50 5.16 17.32
N LYS A 25 6.13 4.07 16.87
CA LYS A 25 7.12 3.33 17.66
C LYS A 25 8.30 4.21 18.08
N TYR A 26 8.87 5.00 17.16
CA TYR A 26 10.04 5.82 17.47
C TYR A 26 9.71 7.19 18.06
N ALA A 27 8.50 7.73 17.80
CA ALA A 27 7.98 8.89 18.53
C ALA A 27 7.88 8.62 20.04
N SER A 28 7.48 7.39 20.41
CA SER A 28 7.38 6.97 21.81
C SER A 28 8.74 6.85 22.53
N LEU A 29 9.86 6.88 21.79
CA LEU A 29 11.21 6.72 22.31
C LEU A 29 11.96 8.07 22.47
N GLU A 30 11.23 9.19 22.58
CA GLU A 30 11.77 10.55 22.72
C GLU A 30 12.72 10.99 21.59
N LYS A 31 12.69 10.32 20.43
CA LYS A 31 13.45 10.76 19.25
C LYS A 31 12.70 11.89 18.55
N THR A 32 13.40 12.98 18.26
CA THR A 32 12.88 14.04 17.39
C THR A 32 12.65 13.48 15.99
N ILE A 33 11.44 13.65 15.47
CA ILE A 33 11.10 13.26 14.10
C ILE A 33 11.40 14.43 13.17
N VAL A 34 12.28 14.19 12.20
CA VAL A 34 12.68 15.17 11.19
C VAL A 34 12.19 14.73 9.83
N TYR A 35 11.28 15.50 9.25
CA TYR A 35 10.81 15.26 7.88
C TYR A 35 11.76 15.93 6.88
N THR A 36 12.29 15.15 5.98
CA THR A 36 13.23 15.59 4.95
C THR A 36 12.48 15.57 3.62
N SER A 37 11.56 16.53 3.45
CA SER A 37 10.70 16.60 2.26
C SER A 37 11.30 17.43 1.11
N GLU A 38 12.31 18.28 1.37
CA GLU A 38 12.67 19.38 0.45
C GLU A 38 14.15 19.82 0.48
N LYS A 39 15.04 19.10 1.17
CA LYS A 39 16.46 19.53 1.33
C LYS A 39 17.35 18.99 0.21
N GLU A 40 18.38 19.72 -0.19
CA GLU A 40 19.42 19.13 -1.05
C GLU A 40 20.13 17.98 -0.29
N PRO A 41 20.64 16.95 -0.98
CA PRO A 41 21.38 15.86 -0.33
C PRO A 41 22.53 16.36 0.56
N SER A 42 23.14 17.49 0.21
CA SER A 42 24.17 18.20 0.97
C SER A 42 23.69 18.65 2.35
N ASP A 43 22.52 19.30 2.42
CA ASP A 43 21.91 19.76 3.66
C ASP A 43 21.51 18.58 4.55
N PHE A 44 21.02 17.49 3.96
CA PHE A 44 20.74 16.25 4.68
C PHE A 44 22.03 15.71 5.34
N VAL A 45 23.12 15.59 4.57
CA VAL A 45 24.41 15.10 5.10
C VAL A 45 24.92 15.99 6.21
N SER A 46 24.87 17.32 6.04
CA SER A 46 25.31 18.29 7.05
C SER A 46 24.54 18.13 8.36
N ASN A 47 23.21 18.02 8.29
CA ASN A 47 22.36 17.86 9.47
C ASN A 47 22.60 16.50 10.15
N ALA A 48 22.64 15.41 9.38
CA ALA A 48 22.83 14.05 9.91
C ALA A 48 24.25 13.76 10.40
N SER A 49 25.23 14.59 10.02
CA SER A 49 26.62 14.51 10.49
C SER A 49 26.92 15.47 11.63
N SER A 50 25.99 16.35 12.00
CA SER A 50 26.21 17.31 13.07
C SER A 50 26.32 16.60 14.43
N ASP A 51 27.32 16.99 15.22
CA ASP A 51 27.59 16.36 16.53
C ASP A 51 26.39 16.56 17.47
N PHE A 52 25.73 15.46 17.79
CA PHE A 52 24.56 15.48 18.67
C PHE A 52 25.01 15.53 20.14
N ILE A 53 24.88 16.71 20.74
CA ILE A 53 25.25 16.98 22.14
C ILE A 53 24.32 16.21 23.11
N PHE A 54 23.10 15.86 22.67
CA PHE A 54 22.11 15.15 23.47
C PHE A 54 21.96 13.72 22.93
N GLY A 55 22.59 12.74 23.57
CA GLY A 55 22.86 11.37 23.07
C GLY A 55 21.69 10.47 22.62
N GLY A 56 20.51 10.99 22.29
CA GLY A 56 19.35 10.23 21.79
C GLY A 56 19.28 10.05 20.26
N GLY A 57 19.89 10.97 19.49
CA GLY A 57 19.83 10.96 18.02
C GLY A 57 18.41 11.10 17.42
N GLU A 58 18.30 11.73 16.27
CA GLU A 58 17.01 11.95 15.59
C GLU A 58 16.49 10.72 14.81
N PHE A 59 15.21 10.76 14.46
CA PHE A 59 14.55 9.86 13.52
C PHE A 59 14.16 10.63 12.25
N PHE A 60 14.91 10.40 11.17
CA PHE A 60 14.69 11.05 9.89
C PHE A 60 13.67 10.28 9.06
N VAL A 61 12.63 10.96 8.60
CA VAL A 61 11.67 10.43 7.63
C VAL A 61 11.94 11.09 6.29
N LEU A 62 12.39 10.29 5.32
CA LEU A 62 12.70 10.70 3.96
C LEU A 62 11.42 10.63 3.12
N LYS A 63 10.86 11.81 2.80
CA LYS A 63 9.60 11.95 2.04
C LYS A 63 9.90 12.22 0.57
N ASN A 64 8.89 12.02 -0.29
CA ASN A 64 8.92 12.37 -1.71
C ASN A 64 10.02 11.68 -2.54
N TRP A 65 10.52 10.52 -2.08
CA TRP A 65 11.55 9.77 -2.79
C TRP A 65 11.12 9.37 -4.21
N ASP A 66 9.84 9.01 -4.36
CA ASP A 66 9.23 8.60 -5.62
C ASP A 66 9.11 9.77 -6.63
N GLU A 67 9.22 11.01 -6.17
CA GLU A 67 9.11 12.22 -6.99
C GLU A 67 10.49 12.68 -7.52
N LEU A 68 11.58 12.09 -7.02
CA LEU A 68 12.93 12.46 -7.40
C LEU A 68 13.23 12.06 -8.85
N LYS A 69 13.82 13.00 -9.60
CA LYS A 69 14.40 12.71 -10.92
C LYS A 69 15.61 11.79 -10.76
N GLU A 70 15.91 10.99 -11.78
CA GLU A 70 16.97 9.97 -11.76
C GLU A 70 18.34 10.49 -11.29
N HIS A 71 18.75 11.69 -11.73
CA HIS A 71 20.00 12.30 -11.28
C HIS A 71 19.99 12.60 -9.77
N ALA A 72 18.93 13.25 -9.29
CA ALA A 72 18.77 13.61 -7.89
C ALA A 72 18.64 12.36 -7.01
N LEU A 73 17.93 11.34 -7.49
CA LEU A 73 17.81 10.04 -6.84
C LEU A 73 19.19 9.43 -6.59
N HIS A 74 20.07 9.43 -7.59
CA HIS A 74 21.41 8.88 -7.45
C HIS A 74 22.29 9.63 -6.44
N GLU A 75 22.15 10.96 -6.37
CA GLU A 75 22.83 11.78 -5.36
C GLU A 75 22.32 11.48 -3.95
N TRP A 76 21.00 11.35 -3.80
CA TRP A 76 20.36 10.96 -2.55
C TRP A 76 20.76 9.56 -2.08
N GLU A 77 20.81 8.58 -2.98
CA GLU A 77 21.28 7.22 -2.68
C GLU A 77 22.71 7.25 -2.13
N LYS A 78 23.60 8.04 -2.75
CA LYS A 78 24.99 8.21 -2.28
C LYS A 78 25.08 8.89 -0.92
N ALA A 79 24.33 9.98 -0.73
CA ALA A 79 24.29 10.73 0.52
C ALA A 79 23.75 9.89 1.69
N LEU A 80 22.69 9.11 1.44
CA LEU A 80 22.15 8.22 2.46
C LEU A 80 23.14 7.09 2.79
N LEU A 81 23.80 6.51 1.80
CA LEU A 81 24.79 5.47 2.03
C LEU A 81 26.01 5.97 2.80
N SER A 82 26.50 7.19 2.52
CA SER A 82 27.63 7.76 3.27
C SER A 82 27.28 7.93 4.75
N ILE A 83 26.11 8.49 5.06
CA ILE A 83 25.63 8.64 6.44
C ILE A 83 25.43 7.27 7.12
N LEU A 84 24.85 6.30 6.41
CA LEU A 84 24.66 4.94 6.93
C LEU A 84 25.97 4.17 7.12
N SER A 85 27.09 4.61 6.54
CA SER A 85 28.42 4.01 6.76
C SER A 85 29.16 4.61 7.96
N MET A 86 28.80 5.83 8.38
CA MET A 86 29.37 6.50 9.55
C MET A 86 28.74 6.00 10.84
N GLU A 87 29.45 5.99 11.97
CA GLU A 87 28.82 5.73 13.27
C GLU A 87 27.97 6.94 13.67
N SER A 88 26.68 6.71 13.86
CA SER A 88 25.70 7.76 14.15
C SER A 88 24.51 7.18 14.91
N PRO A 89 23.98 7.90 15.92
CA PRO A 89 22.81 7.48 16.70
C PRO A 89 21.47 7.70 15.96
N HIS A 90 21.52 8.27 14.76
CA HIS A 90 20.35 8.56 13.96
C HIS A 90 19.71 7.28 13.38
N LEU A 91 18.39 7.33 13.28
CA LEU A 91 17.58 6.33 12.58
C LEU A 91 16.94 6.99 11.36
N PHE A 92 16.72 6.21 10.30
CA PHE A 92 16.21 6.68 9.03
C PHE A 92 15.03 5.82 8.61
N LEU A 93 13.99 6.43 8.07
CA LEU A 93 12.84 5.78 7.46
C LEU A 93 12.75 6.27 6.02
N LEU A 94 12.76 5.33 5.08
CA LEU A 94 12.55 5.58 3.67
C LEU A 94 11.36 4.77 3.19
N SER A 95 10.36 5.45 2.61
CA SER A 95 9.22 4.84 1.95
C SER A 95 9.25 5.17 0.46
N ALA A 96 9.30 4.16 -0.40
CA ALA A 96 9.42 4.34 -1.85
C ALA A 96 8.62 3.26 -2.63
N GLU A 97 7.99 3.61 -3.74
CA GLU A 97 7.30 2.66 -4.60
C GLU A 97 8.31 1.71 -5.26
N LYS A 98 9.42 2.28 -5.73
CA LYS A 98 10.47 1.57 -6.47
C LYS A 98 11.85 1.93 -5.94
N VAL A 99 12.68 0.91 -5.80
CA VAL A 99 14.06 1.04 -5.34
C VAL A 99 14.95 0.20 -6.25
N SER A 100 16.11 0.74 -6.62
CA SER A 100 17.05 0.03 -7.48
C SER A 100 17.64 -1.20 -6.75
N LYS A 101 17.80 -2.32 -7.46
CA LYS A 101 18.42 -3.53 -6.88
C LYS A 101 19.83 -3.26 -6.35
N LYS A 102 20.55 -2.37 -7.04
CA LYS A 102 21.88 -1.91 -6.64
C LYS A 102 21.82 -1.22 -5.28
N PHE A 103 20.91 -0.26 -5.10
CA PHE A 103 20.76 0.42 -3.82
C PHE A 103 20.33 -0.54 -2.70
N LEU A 104 19.36 -1.44 -2.95
CA LEU A 104 18.96 -2.48 -1.99
C LEU A 104 20.16 -3.28 -1.49
N SER A 105 21.03 -3.74 -2.40
CA SER A 105 22.24 -4.50 -2.02
C SER A 105 23.25 -3.68 -1.22
N MET A 106 23.32 -2.37 -1.46
CA MET A 106 24.25 -1.47 -0.75
C MET A 106 23.77 -1.16 0.68
N VAL A 107 22.45 -1.02 0.88
CA VAL A 107 21.88 -0.69 2.19
C VAL A 107 21.54 -1.91 3.04
N ASP A 108 21.46 -3.10 2.46
CA ASP A 108 21.14 -4.35 3.17
C ASP A 108 21.88 -4.54 4.50
N PRO A 109 23.21 -4.27 4.62
CA PRO A 109 23.91 -4.38 5.90
C PRO A 109 23.33 -3.48 7.00
N TYR A 110 22.83 -2.31 6.62
CA TYR A 110 22.36 -1.24 7.51
C TYR A 110 20.84 -1.20 7.67
N ALA A 111 20.09 -1.89 6.80
CA ALA A 111 18.64 -1.73 6.69
C ALA A 111 17.83 -2.91 7.25
N GLU A 112 16.67 -2.60 7.83
CA GLU A 112 15.52 -3.50 7.89
C GLU A 112 14.64 -3.20 6.67
N ILE A 113 14.47 -4.18 5.78
CA ILE A 113 13.78 -4.01 4.50
C ILE A 113 12.40 -4.68 4.57
N ARG A 114 11.35 -3.92 4.21
CA ARG A 114 9.95 -4.37 4.14
C ARG A 114 9.42 -4.16 2.73
N GLU A 115 9.07 -5.25 2.07
CA GLU A 115 8.49 -5.21 0.73
C GLU A 115 6.95 -5.25 0.79
N CYS A 116 6.31 -4.20 0.28
CA CYS A 116 4.87 -3.99 0.17
C CYS A 116 4.39 -4.44 -1.22
N LYS A 117 4.26 -5.76 -1.37
CA LYS A 117 3.76 -6.38 -2.61
C LYS A 117 2.27 -6.08 -2.83
N PRO A 118 1.79 -6.12 -4.08
CA PRO A 118 0.36 -6.20 -4.34
C PRO A 118 -0.24 -7.41 -3.63
N LEU A 119 -1.40 -7.25 -3.00
CA LEU A 119 -2.14 -8.33 -2.37
C LEU A 119 -3.30 -8.76 -3.27
N TYR A 120 -3.65 -10.04 -3.25
CA TYR A 120 -4.74 -10.58 -4.07
C TYR A 120 -5.59 -11.56 -3.26
N GLY A 121 -6.91 -11.50 -3.47
CA GLY A 121 -7.89 -12.47 -2.96
C GLY A 121 -7.64 -12.90 -1.50
N ARG A 122 -7.02 -14.07 -1.30
CA ARG A 122 -6.74 -14.64 0.03
C ARG A 122 -5.82 -13.78 0.89
N ASP A 123 -4.84 -13.10 0.29
CA ASP A 123 -3.91 -12.24 1.05
C ASP A 123 -4.63 -11.00 1.59
N ILE A 124 -5.61 -10.50 0.83
CA ILE A 124 -6.48 -9.41 1.24
C ILE A 124 -7.39 -9.86 2.40
N ILE A 125 -7.97 -11.06 2.31
CA ILE A 125 -8.76 -11.62 3.43
C ILE A 125 -7.89 -11.77 4.69
N ALA A 126 -6.65 -12.25 4.55
CA ALA A 126 -5.72 -12.35 5.66
C ALA A 126 -5.39 -10.97 6.26
N PHE A 127 -5.20 -9.95 5.41
CA PHE A 127 -5.04 -8.57 5.84
C PHE A 127 -6.25 -8.07 6.64
N ILE A 128 -7.47 -8.24 6.14
CA ILE A 128 -8.71 -7.85 6.85
C ILE A 128 -8.79 -8.56 8.21
N ARG A 129 -8.54 -9.86 8.24
CA ARG A 129 -8.50 -10.66 9.48
C ARG A 129 -7.51 -10.09 10.49
N GLN A 130 -6.31 -9.76 10.04
CA GLN A 130 -5.28 -9.18 10.90
C GLN A 130 -5.72 -7.82 11.47
N GLN A 131 -6.35 -6.97 10.66
CA GLN A 131 -6.86 -5.68 11.12
C GLN A 131 -7.90 -5.85 12.22
N PHE A 132 -8.89 -6.72 12.04
CA PHE A 132 -9.86 -6.99 13.11
C PHE A 132 -9.22 -7.61 14.35
N GLN A 133 -8.23 -8.49 14.20
CA GLN A 133 -7.50 -9.06 15.34
C GLN A 133 -6.72 -8.01 16.13
N ASN A 134 -6.04 -7.09 15.45
CA ASN A 134 -5.31 -5.98 16.08
C ASN A 134 -6.24 -5.10 16.94
N HIS A 135 -7.51 -4.99 16.54
CA HIS A 135 -8.55 -4.26 17.24
C HIS A 135 -9.43 -5.14 18.15
N GLN A 136 -9.07 -6.41 18.35
CA GLN A 136 -9.81 -7.38 19.19
C GLN A 136 -11.28 -7.58 18.76
N ILE A 137 -11.57 -7.39 17.48
CA ILE A 137 -12.90 -7.57 16.88
C ILE A 137 -13.04 -9.01 16.38
N LYS A 138 -14.14 -9.68 16.76
CA LYS A 138 -14.54 -10.97 16.19
C LYS A 138 -15.48 -10.73 15.01
N ALA A 139 -15.12 -11.15 13.80
CA ALA A 139 -16.01 -11.05 12.64
C ALA A 139 -16.50 -12.44 12.19
N GLU A 140 -17.72 -12.49 11.66
CA GLU A 140 -18.24 -13.65 10.93
C GLU A 140 -17.41 -13.92 9.67
N GLU A 141 -17.36 -15.17 9.20
CA GLU A 141 -16.49 -15.54 8.08
C GLU A 141 -16.95 -14.88 6.77
N GLU A 142 -18.26 -14.74 6.61
CA GLU A 142 -18.94 -14.12 5.48
C GLU A 142 -18.59 -12.62 5.34
N VAL A 143 -18.22 -11.96 6.43
CA VAL A 143 -17.82 -10.54 6.41
C VAL A 143 -16.55 -10.35 5.57
N TYR A 144 -15.61 -11.29 5.63
CA TYR A 144 -14.35 -11.16 4.90
C TYR A 144 -14.56 -11.22 3.39
N GLU A 145 -15.38 -12.17 2.95
CA GLU A 145 -15.75 -12.35 1.54
C GLU A 145 -16.57 -11.16 1.05
N PHE A 146 -17.54 -10.70 1.85
CA PHE A 146 -18.33 -9.52 1.54
C PHE A 146 -17.49 -8.27 1.31
N LEU A 147 -16.49 -7.99 2.17
CA LEU A 147 -15.61 -6.83 2.00
C LEU A 147 -14.68 -6.97 0.78
N LEU A 148 -14.22 -8.19 0.50
CA LEU A 148 -13.40 -8.45 -0.69
C LEU A 148 -14.19 -8.20 -1.97
N ASP A 149 -15.44 -8.66 -2.02
CA ASP A 149 -16.32 -8.50 -3.17
C ASP A 149 -16.73 -7.03 -3.34
N LEU A 150 -17.17 -6.38 -2.27
CA LEU A 150 -17.62 -4.98 -2.30
C LEU A 150 -16.51 -4.01 -2.73
N SER A 151 -15.26 -4.30 -2.38
CA SER A 151 -14.10 -3.50 -2.78
C SER A 151 -13.59 -3.78 -4.19
N ASN A 152 -14.14 -4.78 -4.90
CA ASN A 152 -13.55 -5.30 -6.13
C ASN A 152 -12.06 -5.62 -5.98
N GLN A 153 -11.65 -6.19 -4.83
CA GLN A 153 -10.26 -6.49 -4.48
C GLN A 153 -9.31 -5.27 -4.39
N SER A 154 -9.83 -4.04 -4.30
CA SER A 154 -9.01 -2.85 -4.03
C SER A 154 -8.67 -2.76 -2.55
N LEU A 155 -7.37 -2.79 -2.23
CA LEU A 155 -6.92 -2.64 -0.85
C LEU A 155 -7.20 -1.23 -0.30
N GLU A 156 -7.21 -0.22 -1.17
CA GLU A 156 -7.55 1.17 -0.81
C GLU A 156 -9.03 1.33 -0.41
N GLU A 157 -9.94 0.63 -1.10
CA GLU A 157 -11.35 0.59 -0.72
C GLU A 157 -11.53 -0.20 0.59
N ILE A 158 -10.82 -1.32 0.74
CA ILE A 158 -10.84 -2.10 1.98
C ILE A 158 -10.35 -1.28 3.16
N ASP A 159 -9.22 -0.59 3.02
CA ASP A 159 -8.69 0.28 4.07
C ASP A 159 -9.72 1.35 4.47
N ARG A 160 -10.39 1.98 3.50
CA ARG A 160 -11.48 2.94 3.78
C ARG A 160 -12.65 2.31 4.51
N MET A 161 -13.10 1.13 4.09
CA MET A 161 -14.19 0.41 4.76
C MET A 161 -13.80 0.02 6.19
N LEU A 162 -12.56 -0.41 6.42
CA LEU A 162 -12.04 -0.73 7.75
C LEU A 162 -11.99 0.50 8.66
N HIS A 163 -11.61 1.67 8.15
CA HIS A 163 -11.66 2.93 8.89
C HIS A 163 -13.09 3.34 9.31
N ILE A 164 -14.13 2.85 8.64
CA ILE A 164 -15.54 3.05 9.02
C ILE A 164 -15.98 1.97 10.02
N LEU A 165 -15.68 0.69 9.72
CA LEU A 165 -16.13 -0.45 10.49
C LEU A 165 -15.49 -0.51 11.89
N ILE A 166 -14.17 -0.38 11.98
CA ILE A 166 -13.44 -0.58 13.24
C ILE A 166 -13.95 0.37 14.33
N PRO A 167 -14.07 1.70 14.11
CA PRO A 167 -14.62 2.61 15.12
C PRO A 167 -16.11 2.39 15.42
N ALA A 168 -16.90 1.93 14.44
CA ALA A 168 -18.33 1.66 14.65
C ALA A 168 -18.56 0.41 15.50
N VAL A 169 -17.65 -0.56 15.40
CA VAL A 169 -17.66 -1.83 16.14
C VAL A 169 -17.06 -1.67 17.54
N ASP A 170 -16.32 -0.62 17.85
CA ASP A 170 -15.73 -0.40 19.19
C ASP A 170 -16.79 -0.40 20.34
N LYS A 171 -18.09 -0.33 20.01
CA LYS A 171 -19.23 -0.49 20.94
C LYS A 171 -19.78 -1.92 21.05
N LYS A 172 -19.35 -2.86 20.21
CA LYS A 172 -19.79 -4.26 20.08
C LYS A 172 -18.60 -5.15 19.74
N SER A 173 -18.21 -6.10 20.60
CA SER A 173 -17.05 -6.98 20.35
C SER A 173 -17.17 -7.93 19.14
N SER A 174 -18.30 -7.95 18.44
CA SER A 174 -18.57 -8.84 17.30
C SER A 174 -19.17 -8.10 16.11
N LEU A 175 -18.65 -8.38 14.93
CA LEU A 175 -19.05 -7.84 13.64
C LEU A 175 -19.79 -8.91 12.83
N THR A 176 -21.07 -8.68 12.58
CA THR A 176 -21.95 -9.57 11.81
C THR A 176 -22.11 -9.07 10.37
N LEU A 177 -22.35 -9.95 9.40
CA LEU A 177 -22.57 -9.57 7.99
C LEU A 177 -23.64 -8.50 7.83
N ARG A 178 -24.80 -8.70 8.48
CA ARG A 178 -25.92 -7.74 8.43
C ARG A 178 -25.53 -6.32 8.85
N PHE A 179 -24.69 -6.20 9.87
CA PHE A 179 -24.23 -4.90 10.35
C PHE A 179 -23.26 -4.24 9.36
N CYS A 180 -22.39 -5.02 8.72
CA CYS A 180 -21.55 -4.54 7.63
C CYS A 180 -22.39 -4.02 6.47
N GLU A 181 -23.40 -4.79 6.04
CA GLU A 181 -24.31 -4.40 4.96
C GLU A 181 -25.05 -3.10 5.30
N GLU A 182 -25.62 -2.99 6.50
CA GLU A 182 -26.34 -1.79 6.94
C GLU A 182 -25.43 -0.54 6.99
N LEU A 183 -24.18 -0.71 7.43
CA LEU A 183 -23.24 0.40 7.60
C LEU A 183 -22.57 0.83 6.28
N LEU A 184 -22.30 -0.14 5.38
CA LEU A 184 -21.62 0.07 4.11
C LEU A 184 -22.57 0.17 2.91
N ALA A 185 -23.88 0.03 3.11
CA ALA A 185 -24.90 0.27 2.08
C ALA A 185 -24.78 1.63 1.37
N PRO A 186 -24.40 2.75 2.03
CA PRO A 186 -24.18 4.02 1.34
C PRO A 186 -22.93 4.04 0.46
N SER A 187 -22.02 3.08 0.64
CA SER A 187 -20.72 2.98 -0.05
C SER A 187 -20.67 1.92 -1.16
N THR A 188 -21.81 1.32 -1.56
CA THR A 188 -21.88 0.53 -2.80
C THR A 188 -21.68 1.45 -4.01
N ASN A 189 -20.41 1.74 -4.31
CA ASN A 189 -19.99 2.23 -5.61
C ASN A 189 -20.18 1.07 -6.59
N TYR A 190 -21.39 0.94 -7.16
CA TYR A 190 -21.61 0.02 -8.27
C TYR A 190 -20.58 0.34 -9.36
N SER A 191 -19.72 -0.62 -9.65
CA SER A 191 -18.77 -0.49 -10.73
C SER A 191 -19.53 -0.47 -12.06
N ILE A 192 -19.03 0.25 -13.07
CA ILE A 192 -19.59 0.17 -14.43
C ILE A 192 -19.58 -1.30 -14.91
N PHE A 193 -18.66 -2.12 -14.42
CA PHE A 193 -18.62 -3.55 -14.70
C PHE A 193 -19.81 -4.33 -14.11
N ASP A 194 -20.33 -3.95 -12.94
CA ASP A 194 -21.54 -4.55 -12.36
C ASP A 194 -22.76 -4.25 -13.23
N LEU A 195 -22.82 -3.03 -13.80
CA LEU A 195 -23.84 -2.62 -14.75
C LEU A 195 -23.76 -3.43 -16.07
N ILE A 196 -22.54 -3.66 -16.58
CA ILE A 196 -22.31 -4.46 -17.79
C ILE A 196 -22.68 -5.93 -17.55
N PHE A 197 -22.34 -6.50 -16.39
CA PHE A 197 -22.69 -7.87 -16.05
C PHE A 197 -24.21 -8.03 -15.88
N PHE A 198 -24.86 -7.08 -15.20
CA PHE A 198 -26.30 -7.06 -15.00
C PHE A 198 -27.06 -6.89 -16.32
N THR A 199 -26.60 -6.03 -17.22
CA THR A 199 -27.21 -5.87 -18.55
C THR A 199 -27.04 -7.12 -19.41
N HIS A 200 -25.89 -7.78 -19.41
CA HIS A 200 -25.70 -9.03 -20.14
C HIS A 200 -26.56 -10.18 -19.60
N THR A 201 -26.66 -10.34 -18.28
CA THR A 201 -27.50 -11.38 -17.66
C THR A 201 -29.00 -11.10 -17.81
N CYS A 202 -29.41 -9.83 -17.76
CA CYS A 202 -30.80 -9.46 -18.05
C CYS A 202 -31.15 -9.67 -19.53
N LEU A 203 -30.29 -9.27 -20.47
CA LEU A 203 -30.53 -9.46 -21.91
C LEU A 203 -30.61 -10.95 -22.30
N ALA A 204 -29.83 -11.82 -21.65
CA ALA A 204 -29.92 -13.26 -21.82
C ALA A 204 -31.22 -13.87 -21.26
N ARG A 205 -31.74 -13.34 -20.13
CA ARG A 205 -32.99 -13.82 -19.51
C ARG A 205 -34.26 -13.31 -20.19
N PHE A 206 -34.24 -12.15 -20.82
CA PHE A 206 -35.40 -11.57 -21.48
C PHE A 206 -35.56 -11.94 -22.96
N GLY A 207 -34.72 -12.82 -23.50
CA GLY A 207 -34.87 -13.29 -24.88
C GLY A 207 -34.80 -12.17 -25.93
N VAL A 208 -34.16 -11.04 -25.62
CA VAL A 208 -33.90 -9.95 -26.57
C VAL A 208 -32.53 -10.16 -27.22
N VAL A 209 -32.27 -11.38 -27.68
CA VAL A 209 -31.34 -11.61 -28.77
C VAL A 209 -32.19 -12.13 -29.92
N ARG A 210 -32.88 -11.20 -30.60
CA ARG A 210 -33.23 -11.46 -32.00
C ARG A 210 -31.90 -11.53 -32.73
N SER A 211 -31.63 -12.71 -33.26
CA SER A 211 -30.65 -13.01 -34.29
C SER A 211 -30.43 -11.85 -35.26
N HIS A 212 -29.43 -11.03 -35.00
CA HIS A 212 -28.70 -10.33 -36.04
C HIS A 212 -27.28 -10.87 -36.00
N ASP A 213 -27.06 -11.78 -36.94
CA ASP A 213 -25.79 -12.22 -37.51
C ASP A 213 -24.53 -11.85 -36.71
N LEU A 214 -24.14 -12.73 -35.79
CA LEU A 214 -22.83 -12.70 -35.14
C LEU A 214 -21.75 -13.41 -35.98
N SER A 215 -22.02 -13.70 -37.26
CA SER A 215 -21.06 -14.31 -38.19
C SER A 215 -19.87 -13.39 -38.54
N HIS A 216 -19.88 -12.13 -38.08
CA HIS A 216 -18.82 -11.15 -38.29
C HIS A 216 -18.02 -10.80 -37.05
N LEU A 217 -18.32 -11.38 -35.88
CA LEU A 217 -17.46 -11.18 -34.71
C LEU A 217 -16.27 -12.14 -34.79
N PRO A 218 -15.03 -11.62 -34.78
CA PRO A 218 -13.87 -12.46 -34.84
C PRO A 218 -13.83 -13.38 -33.62
N SER A 219 -13.52 -14.64 -33.85
CA SER A 219 -13.46 -15.61 -32.76
C SER A 219 -12.38 -15.20 -31.75
N PRO A 220 -12.48 -15.63 -30.48
CA PRO A 220 -11.46 -15.34 -29.46
C PRO A 220 -10.03 -15.74 -29.88
N LEU A 221 -9.89 -16.73 -30.76
CA LEU A 221 -8.62 -17.15 -31.37
C LEU A 221 -8.06 -16.15 -32.41
N GLU A 222 -8.93 -15.44 -33.14
CA GLU A 222 -8.50 -14.42 -34.11
C GLU A 222 -8.02 -13.12 -33.43
N LEU A 223 -8.52 -12.85 -32.21
CA LEU A 223 -8.09 -11.72 -31.39
C LEU A 223 -6.75 -11.97 -30.67
N GLN A 224 -6.37 -13.23 -30.44
CA GLN A 224 -5.04 -13.59 -29.91
C GLN A 224 -3.94 -13.46 -30.98
N ASN A 225 -4.19 -13.92 -32.22
CA ASN A 225 -3.19 -13.86 -33.29
C ASN A 225 -2.89 -12.43 -33.80
N LYS A 226 -3.78 -11.47 -33.60
CA LYS A 226 -3.53 -10.05 -33.94
C LYS A 226 -2.63 -9.31 -32.94
N ARG A 227 -2.34 -9.88 -31.78
CA ARG A 227 -1.43 -9.27 -30.78
C ARG A 227 0.03 -9.65 -30.97
N GLU A 228 0.34 -10.70 -31.73
CA GLU A 228 1.73 -11.17 -31.92
C GLU A 228 2.46 -10.54 -33.11
N HIS A 229 1.76 -9.80 -33.98
CA HIS A 229 2.36 -9.08 -35.10
C HIS A 229 1.84 -7.65 -35.19
N THR A 230 2.39 -6.78 -34.35
CA THR A 230 2.48 -5.34 -34.65
C THR A 230 3.82 -4.87 -34.08
N PRO A 231 4.69 -4.24 -34.89
CA PRO A 231 6.09 -3.95 -34.54
C PRO A 231 6.25 -2.98 -33.37
#